data_AF-A0A0C2CFU1-F1
#
_entry.id   AF-A0A0C2CFU1-F1
#
_cell.length_a   1.000
_cell.length_b   1.000
_cell.length_c   1.000
_cell.angle_alpha   90.00
_cell.angle_beta   90.00
_cell.angle_gamma   90.00
#
_symmetry.space_group_name_H-M   'P 1'
#
loop_
_entity.id
_entity.type
_entity.pdbx_description
1 polymer ?
#
loop_
_entity_poly.entity_id
_entity_poly.type
_entity_poly.pdbx_seq_one_letter_code
_entity_poly.pdbx_strand_id
1 'polypeptide(L)'
;VQVIDERLKEKLVTEFTHLRNNALEPLATFLDYITYSYMIDNIILLITGTLHQRPISELISKCHPLGSFEQMEAIHIASTPAELYNAVLVDTPLANYFVDCINEQDLDEMNVELIRNTLYKAYIEDFYKFCKKLGGTTAEVMCEILA
;
A
#
# COMPACT_ATOMS: atom_id res chain seq x y z
N VAL A 1 -2.43 16.77 21.44
CA VAL A 1 -3.36 15.92 20.66
C VAL A 1 -2.60 15.07 19.64
N GLN A 2 -1.71 15.65 18.82
CA GLN A 2 -0.86 14.89 17.87
C GLN A 2 -0.06 13.75 18.52
N VAL A 3 0.63 14.02 19.64
CA VAL A 3 1.39 12.97 20.36
C VAL A 3 0.52 11.79 20.82
N ILE A 4 -0.75 12.04 21.16
CA ILE A 4 -1.65 10.96 21.59
C ILE A 4 -2.03 10.09 20.39
N ASP A 5 -2.38 10.71 19.26
CA ASP A 5 -2.73 9.99 18.03
C ASP A 5 -1.55 9.16 17.50
N GLU A 6 -0.34 9.72 17.49
CA GLU A 6 0.89 9.01 17.11
C GLU A 6 1.13 7.79 18.01
N ARG A 7 1.06 7.94 19.33
CA ARG A 7 1.27 6.82 20.27
C ARG A 7 0.21 5.73 20.14
N LEU A 8 -1.05 6.10 19.87
CA LEU A 8 -2.12 5.14 19.64
C LEU A 8 -1.88 4.34 18.35
N LYS A 9 -1.47 5.02 17.27
CA LYS A 9 -1.10 4.38 16.00
C LYS A 9 0.12 3.48 16.15
N GLU A 10 1.19 3.94 16.82
CA GLU A 10 2.39 3.13 17.10
C GLU A 10 2.05 1.83 17.83
N LYS A 11 1.17 1.91 18.83
CA LYS A 11 0.72 0.72 19.57
C LYS A 11 -0.04 -0.25 18.66
N LEU A 12 -0.99 0.25 17.86
CA LEU A 12 -1.75 -0.56 16.91
C LEU A 12 -0.83 -1.25 15.89
N VAL A 13 0.13 -0.51 15.33
CA VAL A 13 1.13 -1.03 14.40
C VAL A 13 1.93 -2.16 15.05
N THR A 14 2.43 -1.93 16.28
CA THR A 14 3.22 -2.92 17.02
C THR A 14 2.45 -4.21 17.25
N GLU A 15 1.18 -4.11 17.67
CA GLU A 15 0.32 -5.26 17.90
C GLU A 15 0.00 -6.00 16.59
N PHE A 16 -0.28 -5.27 15.51
CA PHE A 16 -0.52 -5.85 14.19
C PHE A 16 0.72 -6.58 13.66
N THR A 17 1.90 -5.96 13.72
CA THR A 17 3.17 -6.57 13.30
C THR A 17 3.47 -7.82 14.12
N HIS A 18 3.22 -7.79 15.43
CA HIS A 18 3.37 -8.98 16.26
C HIS A 18 2.47 -10.13 15.80
N LEU A 19 1.20 -9.85 15.50
CA LEU A 19 0.26 -10.84 15.00
C LEU A 19 0.69 -11.38 13.62
N ARG A 20 1.12 -10.49 12.72
CA ARG A 20 1.61 -10.85 11.38
C ARG A 20 2.84 -11.76 11.41
N ASN A 21 3.79 -11.49 12.33
CA ASN A 21 5.02 -12.27 12.48
C ASN A 21 4.78 -13.69 13.03
N ASN A 22 3.68 -13.90 13.74
CA ASN A 22 3.29 -15.20 14.28
C ASN A 22 2.23 -15.92 13.43
N ALA A 23 1.79 -15.32 12.32
CA ALA A 23 0.81 -15.92 11.43
C ALA A 23 1.48 -16.84 10.40
N LEU A 24 0.87 -17.98 10.14
CA LEU A 24 1.21 -18.88 9.03
C LEU A 24 0.20 -18.71 7.89
N GLU A 25 0.53 -19.21 6.70
CA GLU A 25 -0.46 -19.30 5.62
C GLU A 25 -1.66 -20.15 6.04
N PRO A 26 -2.90 -19.72 5.76
CA PRO A 26 -3.31 -18.61 4.89
C PRO A 26 -3.49 -17.24 5.58
N LEU A 27 -3.39 -17.18 6.91
CA LEU A 27 -3.61 -15.96 7.68
C LEU A 27 -2.53 -14.90 7.43
N ALA A 28 -1.28 -15.32 7.25
CA ALA A 28 -0.17 -14.45 6.87
C ALA A 28 -0.52 -13.61 5.62
N THR A 29 -0.96 -14.28 4.55
CA THR A 29 -1.37 -13.64 3.29
C THR A 29 -2.58 -12.73 3.48
N PHE A 30 -3.57 -13.14 4.29
CA PHE A 30 -4.72 -12.29 4.59
C PHE A 30 -4.31 -10.97 5.26
N LEU A 31 -3.38 -11.02 6.19
CA LEU A 31 -2.85 -9.83 6.86
C LEU A 31 -2.00 -8.98 5.91
N ASP A 32 -1.27 -9.58 4.98
CA ASP A 32 -0.57 -8.83 3.92
C ASP A 32 -1.56 -8.03 3.07
N TYR A 33 -2.68 -8.63 2.66
CA TYR A 33 -3.74 -7.91 1.94
C TYR A 33 -4.27 -6.69 2.72
N ILE A 34 -4.32 -6.73 4.05
CA ILE A 34 -4.72 -5.55 4.84
C ILE A 34 -3.67 -4.43 4.72
N THR A 35 -2.38 -4.78 4.68
CA THR A 35 -1.30 -3.79 4.55
C THR A 35 -1.28 -3.11 3.17
N TYR A 36 -1.78 -3.78 2.12
CA TYR A 36 -1.76 -3.25 0.75
C TYR A 36 -2.54 -1.94 0.59
N SER A 37 -3.64 -1.74 1.31
CA SER A 37 -4.35 -0.45 1.32
C SER A 37 -3.44 0.69 1.78
N TYR A 38 -2.71 0.50 2.87
CA TYR A 38 -1.75 1.51 3.37
C TYR A 38 -0.55 1.68 2.44
N MET A 39 -0.10 0.61 1.78
CA MET A 39 0.97 0.70 0.78
C MET A 39 0.54 1.53 -0.43
N ILE A 40 -0.68 1.35 -0.94
CA ILE A 40 -1.22 2.16 -2.05
C ILE A 40 -1.23 3.64 -1.63
N ASP A 41 -1.75 3.98 -0.46
CA ASP A 41 -1.78 5.37 0.01
C ASP A 41 -0.36 5.97 0.15
N ASN A 42 0.58 5.21 0.69
CA ASN A 42 1.98 5.63 0.82
C ASN A 42 2.62 5.88 -0.56
N ILE A 43 2.40 4.98 -1.54
CA ILE A 43 2.94 5.16 -2.90
C ILE A 43 2.36 6.41 -3.55
N ILE A 44 1.04 6.63 -3.41
CA ILE A 44 0.40 7.82 -3.94
C ILE A 44 0.98 9.08 -3.30
N LEU A 45 1.15 9.09 -1.97
CA LEU A 45 1.77 10.20 -1.25
C LEU A 45 3.19 10.50 -1.76
N LEU A 46 3.99 9.44 -2.00
CA LEU A 46 5.34 9.57 -2.53
C LEU A 46 5.34 10.12 -3.96
N ILE A 47 4.49 9.61 -4.86
CA ILE A 47 4.37 10.11 -6.24
C ILE A 47 3.97 11.58 -6.25
N THR A 48 2.91 11.95 -5.52
CA THR A 48 2.44 13.34 -5.43
C THR A 48 3.52 14.25 -4.85
N GLY A 49 4.23 13.82 -3.82
CA GLY A 49 5.29 14.62 -3.21
C GLY A 49 6.48 14.83 -4.14
N THR A 50 6.88 13.81 -4.90
CA THR A 50 7.94 13.90 -5.92
C THR A 50 7.55 14.81 -7.08
N LEU A 51 6.29 14.79 -7.53
CA LEU A 51 5.77 15.73 -8.54
C LEU A 51 5.89 17.19 -8.07
N HIS A 52 5.67 17.43 -6.78
CA HIS A 52 5.86 18.74 -6.14
C HIS A 52 7.31 19.05 -5.75
N GLN A 53 8.28 18.23 -6.19
CA GLN A 53 9.71 18.40 -5.91
C GLN A 53 10.04 18.42 -4.41
N ARG A 54 9.24 17.73 -3.59
CA ARG A 54 9.54 17.58 -2.16
C ARG A 54 10.56 16.46 -1.94
N PRO A 55 11.50 16.63 -1.00
CA PRO A 55 12.45 15.57 -0.70
C PRO A 55 11.73 14.35 -0.12
N ILE A 56 12.05 13.18 -0.66
CA ILE A 56 11.46 11.89 -0.23
C ILE A 56 11.67 11.62 1.26
N SER A 57 12.78 12.08 1.84
CA SER A 57 13.04 11.96 3.29
C SER A 57 11.98 12.66 4.15
N GLU A 58 11.41 13.78 3.68
CA GLU A 58 10.30 14.45 4.38
C GLU A 58 8.99 13.67 4.19
N LEU A 59 8.76 13.10 3.00
CA LEU A 59 7.54 12.35 2.70
C LEU A 59 7.45 11.05 3.50
N ILE A 60 8.58 10.35 3.68
CA ILE A 60 8.64 9.11 4.47
C ILE A 60 8.20 9.33 5.92
N SER A 61 8.52 10.49 6.51
CA SER A 61 8.06 10.83 7.86
C SER A 61 6.53 10.94 7.99
N LYS A 62 5.82 11.08 6.86
CA LYS A 62 4.36 11.19 6.76
C LYS A 62 3.70 9.90 6.28
N CYS A 63 4.46 8.88 5.88
CA CYS A 63 3.94 7.59 5.45
C CYS A 63 3.35 6.83 6.64
N HIS A 64 2.32 6.03 6.37
CA HIS A 64 1.72 5.16 7.36
C HIS A 64 2.62 3.94 7.64
N PRO A 65 2.95 3.61 8.92
CA PRO A 65 3.90 2.54 9.24
C PRO A 65 3.46 1.14 8.79
N LEU A 66 2.14 0.86 8.72
CA LEU A 66 1.66 -0.43 8.20
C LEU A 66 1.90 -0.64 6.70
N GLY A 67 2.08 0.45 5.94
CA GLY A 67 2.36 0.41 4.51
C GLY A 67 3.83 0.58 4.19
N SER A 68 4.73 0.42 5.16
CA SER A 68 6.18 0.44 4.91
C SER A 68 6.63 -0.87 4.27
N PHE A 69 7.56 -0.79 3.33
CA PHE A 69 8.19 -1.95 2.69
C PHE A 69 9.70 -1.92 2.91
N GLU A 70 10.32 -3.10 2.93
CA GLU A 70 11.73 -3.30 3.35
C GLU A 70 12.73 -2.47 2.53
N GLN A 71 12.49 -2.26 1.22
CA GLN A 71 13.38 -1.47 0.37
C GLN A 71 13.08 0.04 0.33
N MET A 72 12.54 0.65 1.39
CA MET A 72 12.42 2.12 1.46
C MET A 72 13.76 2.85 1.23
N GLU A 73 14.90 2.21 1.53
CA GLU A 73 16.25 2.71 1.22
C GLU A 73 16.49 2.96 -0.28
N ALA A 74 15.96 2.10 -1.15
CA ALA A 74 16.10 2.27 -2.61
C ALA A 74 15.30 3.48 -3.11
N ILE A 75 14.18 3.78 -2.46
CA ILE A 75 13.33 4.92 -2.81
C ILE A 75 13.96 6.25 -2.45
N HIS A 76 14.82 6.32 -1.43
CA HIS A 76 15.55 7.55 -1.12
C HIS A 76 16.42 8.09 -2.27
N ILE A 77 16.76 7.23 -3.24
CA ILE A 77 17.63 7.56 -4.38
C ILE A 77 16.80 8.08 -5.57
N ALA A 78 15.51 7.73 -5.64
CA ALA A 78 14.63 8.16 -6.72
C ALA A 78 14.43 9.67 -6.67
N SER A 79 14.71 10.35 -7.78
CA SER A 79 14.54 11.81 -7.91
C SER A 79 13.44 12.17 -8.89
N THR A 80 12.96 11.19 -9.67
CA THR A 80 11.87 11.37 -10.64
C THR A 80 10.68 10.45 -10.32
N PRO A 81 9.44 10.84 -10.68
CA PRO A 81 8.28 9.97 -10.54
C PRO A 81 8.41 8.64 -11.30
N ALA A 82 9.11 8.64 -12.45
CA ALA A 82 9.39 7.45 -13.24
C ALA A 82 10.34 6.47 -12.53
N GLU A 83 11.40 6.97 -11.88
CA GLU A 83 12.28 6.13 -11.05
C GLU A 83 11.54 5.56 -9.84
N LEU A 84 10.68 6.37 -9.21
CA LEU A 84 9.85 5.92 -8.10
C LEU A 84 8.86 4.83 -8.55
N TYR A 85 8.24 5.01 -9.71
CA TYR A 85 7.34 4.03 -10.32
C TYR A 85 8.06 2.71 -10.58
N ASN A 86 9.25 2.75 -11.17
CA ASN A 86 10.05 1.55 -11.43
C ASN A 86 10.53 0.86 -10.14
N ALA A 87 10.95 1.63 -9.13
CA ALA A 87 11.33 1.06 -7.82
C ALA A 87 10.14 0.34 -7.14
N VAL A 88 8.95 0.94 -7.20
CA VAL A 88 7.74 0.35 -6.64
C VAL A 88 7.29 -0.88 -7.43
N LEU A 89 7.37 -0.84 -8.77
CA LEU A 89 6.99 -1.94 -9.65
C LEU A 89 7.85 -3.19 -9.51
N VAL A 90 9.14 -3.03 -9.20
CA VAL A 90 10.06 -4.17 -9.14
C VAL A 90 9.95 -4.89 -7.81
N ASP A 91 9.74 -4.14 -6.72
CA ASP A 91 9.96 -4.66 -5.37
C ASP A 91 8.70 -4.79 -4.51
N THR A 92 7.52 -4.37 -5.00
CA THR A 92 6.26 -4.46 -4.23
C THR A 92 5.29 -5.50 -4.79
N PRO A 93 4.51 -6.18 -3.93
CA PRO A 93 3.45 -7.11 -4.37
C PRO A 93 2.32 -6.41 -5.14
N LEU A 94 2.30 -5.07 -5.13
CA LEU A 94 1.35 -4.25 -5.88
C LEU A 94 1.69 -4.19 -7.37
N ALA A 95 2.89 -4.62 -7.79
CA ALA A 95 3.33 -4.60 -9.18
C ALA A 95 2.28 -5.17 -10.15
N ASN A 96 1.62 -6.26 -9.76
CA ASN A 96 0.57 -6.91 -10.54
C ASN A 96 -0.63 -5.98 -10.82
N TYR A 97 -0.91 -5.03 -9.93
CA TYR A 97 -1.99 -4.06 -10.10
C TYR A 97 -1.57 -2.87 -10.96
N PHE A 98 -0.28 -2.56 -11.04
CA PHE A 98 0.24 -1.42 -11.78
C PHE A 98 0.41 -1.69 -13.28
N VAL A 99 0.78 -2.92 -13.67
CA VAL A 99 1.05 -3.31 -15.06
C VAL A 99 -0.14 -3.05 -15.99
N ASP A 100 -1.37 -3.26 -15.50
CA ASP A 100 -2.59 -3.10 -16.28
C ASP A 100 -3.17 -1.67 -16.21
N CYS A 101 -2.61 -0.80 -15.37
CA CYS A 101 -3.28 0.44 -14.96
C CYS A 101 -2.56 1.75 -15.34
N ILE A 102 -1.24 1.74 -15.57
CA ILE A 102 -0.47 2.99 -15.73
C ILE A 102 0.50 2.89 -16.90
N ASN A 103 0.42 3.81 -17.86
CA ASN A 103 1.54 4.11 -18.72
C ASN A 103 2.42 5.19 -18.06
N GLU A 104 3.73 5.14 -18.28
CA GLU A 104 4.71 6.10 -17.71
C GLU A 104 4.37 7.58 -18.02
N GLN A 105 3.59 7.82 -19.08
CA GLN A 105 3.09 9.13 -19.50
C GLN A 105 1.88 9.63 -18.70
N ASP A 106 1.23 8.76 -17.93
CA ASP A 106 0.06 9.09 -17.12
C ASP A 106 0.45 9.60 -15.72
N LEU A 107 1.74 9.77 -15.40
CA LEU A 107 2.23 10.28 -14.12
C LEU A 107 2.13 11.81 -13.98
N ASP A 108 0.94 12.35 -14.27
CA ASP A 108 0.58 13.76 -14.06
C ASP A 108 -0.35 13.92 -12.85
N GLU A 109 -0.36 15.11 -12.23
CA GLU A 109 -1.09 15.40 -10.99
C GLU A 109 -2.60 15.09 -11.08
N MET A 110 -3.22 15.34 -12.24
CA MET A 110 -4.63 15.03 -12.51
C MET A 110 -4.91 13.51 -12.55
N ASN A 111 -3.89 12.71 -12.85
CA ASN A 111 -4.00 11.28 -13.00
C ASN A 111 -3.66 10.52 -11.70
N VAL A 112 -2.97 11.13 -10.73
CA VAL A 112 -2.57 10.44 -9.49
C VAL A 112 -3.78 9.94 -8.68
N GLU A 113 -4.86 10.70 -8.62
CA GLU A 113 -6.10 10.25 -7.96
C GLU A 113 -6.81 9.14 -8.76
N LEU A 114 -6.72 9.19 -10.10
CA LEU A 114 -7.26 8.13 -10.97
C LEU A 114 -6.44 6.84 -10.80
N ILE A 115 -5.11 6.96 -10.70
CA ILE A 115 -4.19 5.88 -10.36
C ILE A 115 -4.56 5.26 -9.01
N ARG A 116 -4.77 6.09 -7.97
CA ARG A 116 -5.20 5.63 -6.65
C ARG A 116 -6.47 4.78 -6.77
N ASN A 117 -7.52 5.31 -7.39
CA ASN A 117 -8.81 4.62 -7.52
C ASN A 117 -8.69 3.32 -8.33
N THR A 118 -7.86 3.30 -9.37
CA THR A 118 -7.67 2.11 -10.21
C THR A 118 -6.91 1.02 -9.45
N LEU A 119 -5.87 1.39 -8.70
CA LEU A 119 -5.14 0.47 -7.82
C LEU A 119 -6.05 -0.09 -6.72
N TYR A 120 -6.84 0.76 -6.07
CA TYR A 120 -7.81 0.32 -5.05
C TYR A 120 -8.84 -0.64 -5.63
N LYS A 121 -9.34 -0.38 -6.85
CA LYS A 121 -10.26 -1.28 -7.53
C LYS A 121 -9.62 -2.65 -7.75
N ALA A 122 -8.42 -2.71 -8.34
CA ALA A 122 -7.72 -3.96 -8.60
C ALA A 122 -7.40 -4.72 -7.30
N TYR A 123 -6.97 -3.99 -6.26
CA TYR A 123 -6.73 -4.52 -4.92
C TYR A 123 -7.99 -5.15 -4.30
N ILE A 124 -9.13 -4.45 -4.32
CA ILE A 124 -10.39 -4.94 -3.73
C ILE A 124 -10.89 -6.17 -4.51
N GLU A 125 -10.82 -6.15 -5.84
CA GLU A 125 -11.21 -7.29 -6.67
C GLU A 125 -10.36 -8.54 -6.38
N ASP A 126 -9.05 -8.38 -6.19
CA ASP A 126 -8.15 -9.46 -5.85
C ASP A 126 -8.35 -9.94 -4.40
N PHE A 127 -8.51 -9.03 -3.45
CA PHE A 127 -8.75 -9.38 -2.06
C PHE A 127 -10.10 -10.09 -1.87
N TYR A 128 -11.12 -9.69 -2.61
CA TYR A 128 -12.42 -10.38 -2.64
C TYR A 128 -12.28 -11.81 -3.19
N LYS A 129 -11.54 -11.99 -4.30
CA LYS A 129 -11.26 -13.33 -4.87
C LYS A 129 -10.50 -14.21 -3.87
N PHE A 130 -9.52 -13.64 -3.17
CA PHE A 130 -8.78 -14.33 -2.12
C PHE A 130 -9.70 -14.77 -0.96
N CYS A 131 -10.52 -13.87 -0.42
CA CYS A 131 -11.48 -14.18 0.64
C CYS A 131 -12.47 -15.27 0.22
N LYS A 132 -12.98 -15.20 -1.01
CA LYS A 132 -13.88 -16.22 -1.57
C LYS A 132 -13.20 -17.58 -1.73
N LYS A 133 -11.90 -17.61 -2.07
CA LYS A 133 -11.10 -18.83 -2.16
C LYS A 133 -10.87 -19.49 -0.80
N LEU A 134 -10.73 -18.71 0.29
CA LEU A 134 -10.61 -19.24 1.65
C LEU A 134 -11.89 -19.97 2.10
N GLY A 135 -13.06 -19.49 1.65
CA GLY A 135 -14.34 -20.11 1.95
C GLY A 135 -14.75 -20.01 3.43
N GLY A 136 -15.81 -20.76 3.79
CA GLY A 136 -16.35 -20.81 5.14
C GLY A 136 -16.82 -19.45 5.67
N THR A 137 -16.77 -19.29 6.99
CA THR A 137 -17.23 -18.07 7.68
C THR A 137 -16.41 -16.83 7.28
N THR A 138 -15.13 -16.99 6.96
CA THR A 138 -14.28 -15.89 6.48
C THR A 138 -14.81 -15.31 5.19
N ALA A 139 -15.19 -16.17 4.23
CA ALA A 139 -15.76 -15.71 2.97
C ALA A 139 -17.12 -15.02 3.17
N GLU A 140 -17.98 -15.54 4.04
CA GLU A 140 -19.31 -14.96 4.30
C GLU A 140 -19.20 -13.54 4.87
N VAL A 141 -18.37 -13.36 5.90
CA VAL A 141 -18.24 -12.07 6.58
C VAL A 141 -17.40 -11.08 5.77
N MET A 142 -16.24 -11.50 5.24
CA MET A 142 -15.35 -10.58 4.55
C MET A 142 -15.87 -10.17 3.17
N CYS A 143 -16.55 -11.07 2.43
CA CYS A 143 -17.13 -10.68 1.15
C CYS A 143 -18.24 -9.63 1.31
N GLU A 144 -18.98 -9.64 2.43
CA GLU A 144 -19.99 -8.60 2.72
C GLU A 144 -19.34 -7.25 3.06
N ILE A 145 -18.22 -7.26 3.78
CA ILE A 145 -17.47 -6.03 4.13
C ILE A 145 -16.81 -5.40 2.88
N LEU A 146 -16.40 -6.23 1.92
CA LEU A 146 -15.69 -5.79 0.71
C LEU A 146 -16.60 -5.49 -0.49
N ALA A 147 -17.90 -5.78 -0.40
CA ALA A 147 -18.90 -5.57 -1.46
C ALA A 147 -19.50 -4.16 -1.45
#